data_AF-A0A6P2CEE5-F1
#
_entry.id   AF-A0A6P2CEE5-F1
#
_cell.length_a   1.000
_cell.length_b   1.000
_cell.length_c   1.000
_cell.angle_alpha   90.00
_cell.angle_beta   90.00
_cell.angle_gamma   90.00
#
_symmetry.space_group_name_H-M   'P 1'
#
loop_
_entity.id
_entity.type
_entity.pdbx_description
1 polymer ?
#
loop_
_entity_poly.entity_id
_entity_poly.type
_entity_poly.pdbx_seq_one_letter_code
_entity_poly.pdbx_strand_id
1 'polypeptide(L)'
;MWMSLDGAALPLEVEVAADLCERVPPELAAAEVMSAYRAAGTRPGAPARVRAAVRGVAVLPPRGVVLAHLLDAPSEREFRRRDAALRGCARFVGRAGTHEGRAAVTVTADLHVVTRIEIAPGWLRRRGPADLARALLTCADTVRRARPDLTAPQQAPAATLDELEAAVAWRRGLPRSPVLPISG
;
A
#
# COMPACT_ATOMS: atom_id res chain seq x y z
N MET A 1 -5.28 0.31 21.80
CA MET A 1 -5.86 0.40 20.44
C MET A 1 -5.80 -0.98 19.77
N TRP A 2 -6.81 -1.32 18.98
CA TRP A 2 -6.83 -2.54 18.17
C TRP A 2 -7.12 -2.21 16.71
N MET A 3 -6.63 -3.05 15.80
CA MET A 3 -6.96 -2.98 14.38
C MET A 3 -6.77 -4.32 13.71
N SER A 4 -7.51 -4.56 12.63
CA SER A 4 -7.30 -5.66 11.69
C SER A 4 -6.83 -5.10 10.34
N LEU A 5 -6.03 -5.90 9.62
CA LEU A 5 -5.53 -5.53 8.30
C LEU A 5 -6.14 -6.45 7.24
N ASP A 6 -6.45 -5.87 6.09
CA ASP A 6 -6.80 -6.65 4.91
C ASP A 6 -5.57 -7.33 4.30
N GLY A 7 -5.81 -8.06 3.22
CA GLY A 7 -4.77 -8.71 2.47
C GLY A 7 -3.71 -7.79 1.85
N ALA A 8 -4.00 -6.51 1.67
CA ALA A 8 -3.07 -5.50 1.17
C ALA A 8 -2.33 -4.77 2.31
N ALA A 9 -2.41 -5.28 3.55
CA ALA A 9 -1.85 -4.65 4.74
C ALA A 9 -2.38 -3.22 4.98
N LEU A 10 -3.64 -2.97 4.63
CA LEU A 10 -4.34 -1.72 4.97
C LEU A 10 -5.34 -1.97 6.09
N PRO A 11 -5.58 -0.98 6.98
CA PRO A 11 -6.61 -1.08 8.00
C PRO A 11 -7.97 -1.46 7.40
N LEU A 12 -8.59 -2.50 7.96
CA LEU A 12 -9.94 -2.95 7.62
C LEU A 12 -10.92 -2.61 8.75
N GLU A 13 -10.50 -2.83 10.00
CA GLU A 13 -11.22 -2.42 11.20
C GLU A 13 -10.25 -1.71 12.14
N VAL A 14 -10.74 -0.68 12.84
CA VAL A 14 -9.95 0.09 13.79
C VAL A 14 -10.82 0.36 15.02
N GLU A 15 -10.33 -0.07 16.18
CA GLU A 15 -10.94 0.22 17.48
C GLU A 15 -9.99 1.06 18.31
N VAL A 16 -10.43 2.27 18.63
CA VAL A 16 -9.69 3.21 19.47
C VAL A 16 -10.40 3.31 20.79
N ALA A 17 -9.68 3.02 21.86
CA ALA A 17 -10.22 3.09 23.21
C ALA A 17 -10.64 4.53 23.54
N ALA A 18 -11.77 4.68 24.24
CA ALA A 18 -12.34 5.98 24.58
C ALA A 18 -11.40 6.84 25.44
N ASP A 19 -10.57 6.19 26.24
CA ASP A 19 -9.56 6.77 27.14
C ASP A 19 -8.21 7.07 26.45
N LEU A 20 -8.11 6.95 25.10
CA LEU A 20 -6.85 7.15 24.38
C LEU A 20 -6.20 8.50 24.72
N CYS A 21 -6.99 9.58 24.70
CA CYS A 21 -6.48 10.94 24.93
C CYS A 21 -6.04 11.17 26.39
N GLU A 22 -6.48 10.33 27.32
CA GLU A 22 -6.07 10.39 28.73
C GLU A 22 -4.75 9.63 28.96
N ARG A 23 -4.53 8.55 28.20
CA ARG A 23 -3.37 7.68 28.34
C ARG A 23 -2.19 8.04 27.44
N VAL A 24 -2.48 8.60 26.27
CA VAL A 24 -1.49 8.88 25.23
C VAL A 24 -1.52 10.37 24.93
N PRO A 25 -0.40 11.08 25.13
CA PRO A 25 -0.27 12.47 24.69
C PRO A 25 -0.64 12.58 23.20
N PRO A 26 -1.48 13.56 22.79
CA PRO A 26 -1.93 13.68 21.41
C PRO A 26 -0.81 13.76 20.36
N GLU A 27 0.37 14.24 20.77
CA GLU A 27 1.59 14.30 19.96
C GLU A 27 2.19 12.91 19.67
N LEU A 28 1.93 11.93 20.54
CA LEU A 28 2.35 10.54 20.40
C LEU A 28 1.27 9.65 19.77
N ALA A 29 0.07 10.17 19.51
CA ALA A 29 -1.02 9.39 18.95
C ALA A 29 -0.63 8.73 17.63
N ALA A 30 0.09 9.43 16.74
CA ALA A 30 0.54 8.86 15.47
C ALA A 30 1.49 7.66 15.68
N ALA A 31 2.35 7.71 16.69
CA ALA A 31 3.25 6.62 17.03
C ALA A 31 2.48 5.42 17.61
N GLU A 32 1.50 5.68 18.48
CA GLU A 32 0.60 4.64 19.03
C GLU A 32 -0.18 3.94 17.91
N VAL A 33 -0.75 4.70 16.97
CA VAL A 33 -1.45 4.13 15.81
C VAL A 33 -0.50 3.29 14.96
N MET A 34 0.72 3.78 14.68
CA MET A 34 1.72 3.02 13.93
C MET A 34 2.17 1.75 14.66
N SER A 35 2.24 1.78 15.99
CA SER A 35 2.54 0.61 16.81
C SER A 35 1.43 -0.43 16.69
N ALA A 36 0.17 -0.01 16.85
CA ALA A 36 -0.98 -0.88 16.69
C ALA A 36 -1.08 -1.48 15.27
N TYR A 37 -0.68 -0.72 14.25
CA TYR A 37 -0.57 -1.18 12.87
C TYR A 37 0.45 -2.29 12.68
N ARG A 38 1.68 -2.08 13.17
CA ARG A 38 2.72 -3.10 13.11
C ARG A 38 2.31 -4.35 13.87
N ALA A 39 1.75 -4.17 15.07
CA ALA A 39 1.26 -5.28 15.88
C ALA A 39 0.21 -6.10 15.13
N ALA A 40 -0.79 -5.45 14.53
CA ALA A 40 -1.83 -6.12 13.74
C ALA A 40 -1.26 -6.94 12.59
N GLY A 41 -0.25 -6.41 11.90
CA GLY A 41 0.45 -7.12 10.83
C GLY A 41 1.26 -8.32 11.29
N THR A 42 1.57 -8.44 12.59
CA THR A 42 2.37 -9.55 13.15
C THR A 42 1.58 -10.54 14.00
N ARG A 43 0.28 -10.32 14.23
CA ARG A 43 -0.55 -11.20 15.08
C ARG A 43 -0.74 -12.59 14.47
N PRO A 44 -0.97 -13.62 15.31
CA PRO A 44 -1.47 -14.91 14.84
C PRO A 44 -2.74 -14.72 14.00
N GLY A 45 -2.81 -15.36 12.83
CA GLY A 45 -3.93 -15.18 11.87
C GLY A 45 -3.72 -14.09 10.81
N ALA A 46 -2.73 -13.21 10.95
CA ALA A 46 -2.39 -12.27 9.87
C ALA A 46 -1.88 -13.03 8.62
N PRO A 47 -2.35 -12.68 7.41
CA PRO A 47 -1.89 -13.32 6.18
C PRO A 47 -0.36 -13.27 6.03
N ALA A 48 0.25 -14.33 5.50
CA ALA A 48 1.71 -14.42 5.39
C ALA A 48 2.33 -13.22 4.64
N ARG A 49 1.67 -12.76 3.57
CA ARG A 49 2.07 -11.56 2.81
C ARG A 49 2.06 -10.27 3.65
N VAL A 50 1.07 -10.12 4.53
CA VAL A 50 0.95 -8.96 5.43
C VAL A 50 2.06 -8.99 6.49
N ARG A 51 2.30 -10.17 7.09
CA ARG A 51 3.41 -10.36 8.04
C ARG A 51 4.76 -10.04 7.42
N ALA A 52 4.99 -10.52 6.20
CA ALA A 52 6.22 -10.25 5.47
C ALA A 52 6.38 -8.76 5.17
N ALA A 53 5.36 -8.12 4.60
CA ALA A 53 5.37 -6.69 4.27
C ALA A 53 5.67 -5.81 5.49
N VAL A 54 5.01 -6.07 6.63
CA VAL A 54 5.21 -5.32 7.88
C VAL A 54 6.59 -5.57 8.49
N ARG A 55 7.21 -6.73 8.24
CA ARG A 55 8.60 -7.04 8.61
C ARG A 55 9.63 -6.51 7.61
N GLY A 56 9.22 -5.77 6.58
CA GLY A 56 10.11 -5.24 5.54
C GLY A 56 10.51 -6.27 4.48
N VAL A 57 9.84 -7.41 4.42
CA VAL A 57 10.03 -8.43 3.38
C VAL A 57 8.98 -8.22 2.30
N ALA A 58 9.38 -7.62 1.18
CA ALA A 58 8.50 -7.45 0.03
C ALA A 58 8.18 -8.82 -0.59
N VAL A 59 6.92 -9.25 -0.49
CA VAL A 59 6.42 -10.44 -1.18
C VAL A 59 5.74 -9.97 -2.46
N LEU A 60 6.52 -9.94 -3.55
CA LEU A 60 5.96 -9.76 -4.88
C LEU A 60 5.49 -11.12 -5.43
N PRO A 61 4.42 -11.13 -6.25
CA PRO A 61 4.11 -12.29 -7.08
C PRO A 61 5.32 -12.69 -7.94
N PRO A 62 5.35 -13.93 -8.48
CA PRO A 62 6.38 -14.34 -9.43
C PRO A 62 6.56 -13.32 -10.56
N ARG A 63 7.79 -13.10 -11.00
CA ARG A 63 8.14 -12.03 -11.96
C ARG A 63 7.28 -12.06 -13.23
N GLY A 64 6.99 -13.23 -13.77
CA GLY A 64 6.11 -13.38 -14.94
C GLY A 64 4.69 -12.85 -14.69
N VAL A 65 4.12 -13.08 -13.51
CA VAL A 65 2.79 -12.55 -13.12
C VAL A 65 2.83 -11.03 -13.01
N VAL A 66 3.90 -10.48 -12.45
CA VAL A 66 4.09 -9.01 -12.34
C VAL A 66 4.16 -8.36 -13.72
N LEU A 67 4.91 -8.95 -14.65
CA LEU A 67 5.05 -8.42 -16.02
C LEU A 67 3.75 -8.56 -16.82
N ALA A 68 3.05 -9.70 -16.70
CA ALA A 68 1.73 -9.88 -17.31
C ALA A 68 0.74 -8.84 -16.78
N HIS A 69 0.74 -8.57 -15.48
CA HIS A 69 -0.11 -7.53 -14.87
C HIS A 69 0.21 -6.12 -15.35
N LEU A 70 1.49 -5.82 -15.60
CA LEU A 70 1.88 -4.57 -16.23
C LEU A 70 1.32 -4.48 -17.66
N LEU A 71 1.48 -5.52 -18.46
CA LEU A 71 1.04 -5.54 -19.85
C LEU A 71 -0.48 -5.48 -20.01
N ASP A 72 -1.22 -6.05 -19.06
CA ASP A 72 -2.68 -6.00 -18.96
C ASP A 72 -3.24 -4.60 -18.60
N ALA A 73 -2.37 -3.59 -18.43
CA ALA A 73 -2.83 -2.23 -18.17
C ALA A 73 -3.59 -1.66 -19.38
N PRO A 74 -4.88 -1.25 -19.21
CA PRO A 74 -5.77 -0.87 -20.30
C PRO A 74 -5.42 0.47 -20.97
N SER A 75 -4.47 1.21 -20.40
CA SER A 75 -3.99 2.48 -20.96
C SER A 75 -2.53 2.69 -20.61
N GLU A 76 -1.86 3.56 -21.36
CA GLU A 76 -0.48 3.98 -21.09
C GLU A 76 -0.35 4.66 -19.72
N ARG A 77 -1.36 5.44 -19.32
CA ARG A 77 -1.41 6.04 -17.99
C ARG A 77 -1.41 4.99 -16.88
N GLU A 78 -2.24 3.95 -17.02
CA GLU A 78 -2.34 2.89 -16.02
C GLU A 78 -1.09 2.01 -16.00
N PHE A 79 -0.47 1.78 -17.17
CA PHE A 79 0.83 1.10 -17.25
C PHE A 79 1.90 1.82 -16.46
N ARG A 80 2.09 3.12 -16.69
CA ARG A 80 3.08 3.92 -15.95
C ARG A 80 2.82 3.95 -14.45
N ARG A 81 1.53 4.00 -14.05
CA ARG A 81 1.16 3.94 -12.63
C ARG A 81 1.54 2.61 -11.99
N ARG A 82 1.21 1.49 -12.63
CA ARG A 82 1.58 0.15 -12.16
C ARG A 82 3.09 -0.05 -12.15
N ASP A 83 3.79 0.41 -13.19
CA ASP A 83 5.25 0.31 -13.33
C ASP A 83 5.98 1.10 -12.23
N ALA A 84 5.57 2.35 -11.99
CA ALA A 84 6.11 3.16 -10.91
C ALA A 84 5.87 2.50 -9.53
N ALA A 85 4.71 1.88 -9.32
CA ALA A 85 4.40 1.20 -8.06
C ALA A 85 5.27 -0.03 -7.83
N LEU A 86 5.48 -0.84 -8.88
CA LEU A 86 6.29 -2.06 -8.82
C LEU A 86 7.79 -1.78 -8.66
N ARG A 87 8.28 -0.64 -9.14
CA ARG A 87 9.66 -0.19 -8.88
C ARG A 87 9.88 0.40 -7.48
N GLY A 88 8.84 0.40 -6.62
CA GLY A 88 8.89 1.02 -5.30
C GLY A 88 8.91 2.55 -5.34
N CYS A 89 8.66 3.16 -6.50
CA CYS A 89 8.66 4.62 -6.67
C CYS A 89 7.28 5.26 -6.39
N ALA A 90 6.20 4.48 -6.34
CA ALA A 90 4.88 5.02 -6.06
C ALA A 90 4.63 5.17 -4.55
N ARG A 91 4.14 6.35 -4.19
CA ARG A 91 3.64 6.68 -2.86
C ARG A 91 2.14 6.95 -2.95
N PHE A 92 1.37 6.24 -2.14
CA PHE A 92 -0.08 6.40 -2.03
C PHE A 92 -0.41 7.16 -0.75
N VAL A 93 -1.28 8.15 -0.84
CA VAL A 93 -1.60 9.05 0.28
C VAL A 93 -3.10 9.13 0.46
N GLY A 94 -3.59 8.66 1.61
CA GLY A 94 -4.93 8.91 2.11
C GLY A 94 -4.93 10.13 3.03
N ARG A 95 -5.97 10.97 2.92
CA ARG A 95 -6.15 12.16 3.76
C ARG A 95 -7.58 12.20 4.28
N ALA A 96 -7.76 12.48 5.56
CA ALA A 96 -9.07 12.56 6.19
C ALA A 96 -9.10 13.60 7.31
N GLY A 97 -10.28 14.18 7.53
CA GLY A 97 -10.49 15.26 8.47
C GLY A 97 -9.79 16.56 8.07
N THR A 98 -10.19 17.66 8.70
CA THR A 98 -9.59 18.98 8.46
C THR A 98 -9.25 19.66 9.77
N HIS A 99 -8.05 20.22 9.86
CA HIS A 99 -7.56 21.00 10.98
C HIS A 99 -6.70 22.14 10.44
N GLU A 100 -7.05 23.39 10.76
CA GLU A 100 -6.27 24.56 10.34
C GLU A 100 -6.02 24.61 8.81
N GLY A 101 -7.07 24.29 8.03
CA GLY A 101 -7.01 24.28 6.57
C GLY A 101 -6.21 23.12 5.95
N ARG A 102 -5.72 22.17 6.75
CA ARG A 102 -4.94 21.00 6.28
C ARG A 102 -5.61 19.70 6.68
N ALA A 103 -5.20 18.60 6.04
CA ALA A 103 -5.66 17.27 6.41
C ALA A 103 -5.25 16.95 7.84
N ALA A 104 -6.21 16.52 8.66
CA ALA A 104 -5.96 16.23 10.07
C ALA A 104 -5.29 14.86 10.27
N VAL A 105 -5.62 13.88 9.44
CA VAL A 105 -5.02 12.55 9.43
C VAL A 105 -4.50 12.28 8.03
N THR A 106 -3.23 11.88 7.94
CA THR A 106 -2.60 11.46 6.67
C THR A 106 -2.03 10.07 6.84
N VAL A 107 -2.39 9.15 5.94
CA VAL A 107 -1.79 7.81 5.86
C VAL A 107 -1.02 7.73 4.56
N THR A 108 0.26 7.46 4.67
CA THR A 108 1.14 7.18 3.53
C THR A 108 1.42 5.69 3.46
N ALA A 109 1.36 5.15 2.26
CA ALA A 109 1.67 3.76 2.00
C ALA A 109 2.47 3.61 0.70
N ASP A 110 3.27 2.55 0.60
CA ASP A 110 3.78 2.07 -0.68
C ASP A 110 2.83 0.99 -1.24
N LEU A 111 3.30 0.12 -2.12
CA LEU A 111 2.51 -0.99 -2.65
C LEU A 111 2.18 -2.07 -1.60
N HIS A 112 3.03 -2.24 -0.59
CA HIS A 112 3.02 -3.38 0.33
C HIS A 112 2.49 -3.04 1.71
N VAL A 113 2.74 -1.83 2.20
CA VAL A 113 2.60 -1.50 3.62
C VAL A 113 2.30 -0.02 3.82
N VAL A 114 1.67 0.31 4.95
CA VAL A 114 1.61 1.69 5.44
C VAL A 114 2.99 2.05 5.98
N THR A 115 3.59 3.10 5.42
CA THR A 115 4.94 3.55 5.75
C THR A 115 4.93 4.68 6.77
N ARG A 116 3.86 5.48 6.82
CA ARG A 116 3.75 6.61 7.76
C ARG A 116 2.29 6.96 8.05
N ILE A 117 2.00 7.31 9.30
CA ILE A 117 0.74 7.92 9.73
C ILE A 117 1.06 9.23 10.42
N GLU A 118 0.31 10.28 10.11
CA GLU A 118 0.41 11.60 10.72
C GLU A 118 -0.98 12.01 11.23
N ILE A 119 -1.03 12.57 12.44
CA ILE A 119 -2.27 12.98 13.10
C ILE A 119 -2.03 14.36 13.70
N ALA A 120 -2.90 15.33 13.37
CA ALA A 120 -2.89 16.66 13.96
C ALA A 120 -3.31 16.58 15.44
N PRO A 121 -2.42 16.88 16.41
CA PRO A 121 -2.70 16.69 17.84
C PRO A 121 -3.92 17.50 18.31
N GLY A 122 -4.04 18.75 17.85
CA GLY A 122 -5.17 19.63 18.18
C GLY A 122 -6.50 19.16 17.60
N TRP A 123 -6.49 18.38 16.50
CA TRP A 123 -7.70 17.80 15.95
C TRP A 123 -8.18 16.63 16.78
N LEU A 124 -7.26 15.74 17.18
CA LEU A 124 -7.59 14.56 17.98
C LEU A 124 -8.20 14.96 19.33
N ARG A 125 -7.64 15.98 19.99
CA ARG A 125 -8.19 16.55 21.24
C ARG A 125 -9.65 16.99 21.11
N ARG A 126 -10.06 17.50 19.94
CA ARG A 126 -11.41 18.06 19.71
C ARG A 126 -12.43 17.03 19.21
N ARG A 127 -11.98 16.04 18.43
CA ARG A 127 -12.85 15.08 17.75
C ARG A 127 -12.94 13.73 18.47
N GLY A 128 -11.90 13.38 19.21
CA GLY A 128 -11.83 12.17 20.02
C GLY A 128 -11.59 10.86 19.24
N PRO A 129 -11.58 9.73 19.96
CA PRO A 129 -11.16 8.42 19.46
C PRO A 129 -11.98 7.84 18.29
N ALA A 130 -13.31 8.00 18.32
CA ALA A 130 -14.18 7.44 17.29
C ALA A 130 -13.98 8.12 15.92
N ASP A 131 -13.76 9.43 15.92
CA ASP A 131 -13.44 10.18 14.70
C ASP A 131 -12.06 9.79 14.16
N LEU A 132 -11.08 9.49 15.03
CA LEU A 132 -9.78 8.97 14.61
C LEU A 132 -9.91 7.62 13.90
N ALA A 133 -10.69 6.67 14.47
CA ALA A 133 -10.94 5.38 13.83
C ALA A 133 -11.51 5.55 12.41
N ARG A 134 -12.54 6.39 12.27
CA ARG A 134 -13.18 6.68 10.98
C ARG A 134 -12.23 7.35 9.98
N ALA A 135 -11.39 8.28 10.45
CA ALA A 135 -10.41 8.95 9.61
C ALA A 135 -9.34 7.97 9.09
N LEU A 136 -8.87 7.05 9.93
CA LEU A 136 -7.92 6.00 9.52
C LEU A 136 -8.50 5.07 8.46
N LEU A 137 -9.76 4.65 8.62
CA LEU A 137 -10.47 3.83 7.63
C LEU A 137 -10.69 4.59 6.31
N THR A 138 -11.07 5.87 6.38
CA THR A 138 -11.23 6.72 5.19
C THR A 138 -9.92 6.86 4.41
N CYS A 139 -8.80 7.05 5.13
CA CYS A 139 -7.48 7.08 4.54
C CYS A 139 -7.10 5.73 3.93
N ALA A 140 -7.37 4.63 4.63
CA ALA A 140 -7.10 3.27 4.15
C ALA A 140 -7.87 2.97 2.85
N ASP A 141 -9.15 3.33 2.78
CA ASP A 141 -9.97 3.18 1.57
C ASP A 141 -9.44 4.00 0.39
N THR A 142 -8.96 5.21 0.66
CA THR A 142 -8.35 6.07 -0.36
C THR A 142 -7.09 5.42 -0.93
N VAL A 143 -6.22 4.91 -0.05
CA VAL A 143 -5.01 4.18 -0.47
C VAL A 143 -5.38 2.90 -1.21
N ARG A 144 -6.38 2.15 -0.73
CA ARG A 144 -6.87 0.90 -1.33
C ARG A 144 -7.33 1.10 -2.76
N ARG A 145 -8.13 2.14 -3.01
CA ARG A 145 -8.58 2.52 -4.37
C ARG A 145 -7.45 3.02 -5.26
N ALA A 146 -6.39 3.58 -4.69
CA ALA A 146 -5.27 4.13 -5.45
C ALA A 146 -4.24 3.06 -5.82
N ARG A 147 -4.05 2.03 -4.98
CA ARG A 147 -3.10 0.94 -5.22
C ARG A 147 -3.56 0.05 -6.38
N PRO A 148 -2.65 -0.38 -7.26
CA PRO A 148 -2.98 -1.40 -8.24
C PRO A 148 -3.21 -2.74 -7.55
N ASP A 149 -4.25 -3.47 -7.97
CA ASP A 149 -4.52 -4.81 -7.48
C ASP A 149 -3.66 -5.84 -8.21
N LEU A 150 -2.53 -6.19 -7.60
CA LEU A 150 -1.60 -7.20 -8.13
C LEU A 150 -1.99 -8.64 -7.76
N THR A 151 -3.15 -8.83 -7.12
CA THR A 151 -3.60 -10.14 -6.59
C THR A 151 -4.63 -10.82 -7.47
N ALA A 152 -5.11 -10.16 -8.52
CA ALA A 152 -5.97 -10.77 -9.52
C ALA A 152 -5.28 -12.03 -10.09
N PRO A 153 -5.93 -13.22 -10.03
CA PRO A 153 -5.39 -14.43 -10.61
C PRO A 153 -5.38 -14.26 -12.13
N GLN A 154 -4.25 -13.83 -12.67
CA GLN A 154 -4.02 -13.97 -14.10
C GLN A 154 -3.66 -15.44 -14.33
N GLN A 155 -4.31 -16.05 -15.32
CA GLN A 155 -3.84 -17.30 -15.90
C GLN A 155 -2.34 -17.16 -16.15
N ALA A 156 -1.56 -18.20 -15.86
CA ALA A 156 -0.15 -18.18 -16.16
C ALA A 156 0.03 -17.70 -17.61
N PRO A 157 0.77 -16.61 -17.85
CA PRO A 157 0.87 -16.06 -19.19
C PRO A 157 1.36 -17.16 -20.13
N ALA A 158 0.69 -17.30 -21.27
CA ALA A 158 1.13 -18.25 -22.31
C ALA A 158 2.50 -17.86 -22.88
N ALA A 159 2.86 -16.57 -22.75
CA ALA A 159 4.17 -16.03 -23.11
C ALA A 159 5.25 -16.44 -22.11
N THR A 160 6.45 -16.70 -22.64
CA THR A 160 7.67 -16.92 -21.87
C THR A 160 8.06 -15.65 -21.10
N LEU A 161 8.90 -15.81 -20.07
CA LEU A 161 9.40 -14.68 -19.28
C LEU A 161 10.13 -13.65 -20.16
N ASP A 162 10.95 -14.11 -21.11
CA ASP A 162 11.72 -13.25 -22.00
C ASP A 162 10.82 -12.40 -22.92
N GLU A 163 9.72 -12.99 -23.42
CA GLU A 163 8.74 -12.27 -24.24
C GLU A 163 8.02 -11.18 -23.42
N LEU A 164 7.66 -11.47 -22.18
CA LEU A 164 7.05 -10.50 -21.27
C LEU A 164 8.00 -9.35 -20.96
N GLU A 165 9.28 -9.64 -20.76
CA GLU A 165 10.30 -8.63 -20.51
C GLU A 165 10.52 -7.73 -21.72
N ALA A 166 10.61 -8.30 -22.92
CA ALA A 166 10.74 -7.56 -24.16
C ALA A 166 9.53 -6.64 -24.40
N ALA A 167 8.31 -7.12 -24.14
CA ALA A 167 7.09 -6.34 -24.30
C ALA A 167 7.01 -5.18 -23.30
N VAL A 168 7.39 -5.41 -22.03
CA VAL A 168 7.44 -4.34 -21.02
C VAL A 168 8.53 -3.32 -21.34
N ALA A 169 9.70 -3.75 -21.82
CA ALA A 169 10.77 -2.86 -22.27
C ALA A 169 10.31 -1.95 -23.42
N TRP A 170 9.57 -2.52 -24.37
CA TRP A 170 8.98 -1.77 -25.48
C TRP A 170 7.97 -0.73 -25.00
N ARG A 171 7.01 -1.08 -24.13
CA ARG A 171 6.06 -0.09 -23.55
C ARG A 171 6.75 0.99 -22.73
N ARG A 172 7.91 0.70 -22.13
CA ARG A 172 8.74 1.69 -21.41
C ARG A 172 9.51 2.63 -22.35
N GLY A 173 9.48 2.39 -23.66
CA GLY A 173 10.28 3.15 -24.64
C GLY A 173 11.78 2.84 -24.57
N LEU A 174 12.16 1.69 -24.00
CA LEU A 174 13.56 1.25 -23.98
C LEU A 174 13.92 0.62 -25.33
N PRO A 175 15.13 0.86 -25.87
CA PRO A 175 15.57 0.21 -27.09
C PRO A 175 15.57 -1.31 -26.89
N ARG A 176 15.18 -2.06 -27.92
CA ARG A 176 15.26 -3.53 -27.90
C ARG A 176 16.70 -3.92 -27.60
N SER A 177 16.92 -4.69 -26.54
CA SER A 177 18.19 -5.40 -26.40
C SER A 177 18.33 -6.30 -27.64
N PRO A 178 19.44 -6.23 -28.39
CA PRO A 178 19.60 -7.09 -29.56
C PRO A 178 19.60 -8.53 -29.07
N VAL A 179 18.58 -9.28 -29.48
CA VAL A 179 18.63 -10.74 -29.43
C VAL A 179 19.84 -11.13 -30.27
N LEU A 180 20.94 -11.49 -29.63
CA LEU A 180 22.07 -12.10 -30.32
C LEU A 180 21.54 -13.42 -30.89
N PRO A 181 21.59 -13.65 -32.21
CA PRO A 181 21.27 -14.94 -32.77
C PRO A 181 22.28 -15.94 -32.19
N ILE A 182 21.79 -16.96 -31.50
CA ILE A 182 22.57 -18.16 -31.23
C ILE A 182 22.91 -18.74 -32.61
N SER A 183 24.16 -18.52 -33.02
CA SER A 183 24.71 -19.06 -34.25
C SER A 183 25.21 -20.46 -33.96
N GLY A 184 24.69 -21.46 -34.70
CA GLY A 184 25.35 -22.76 -34.94
C GLY A 184 25.14 -23.82 -33.87
#